data_AF-A0A1E1WGR8-F1
#
_entry.id   AF-A0A1E1WGR8-F1
#
_cell.length_a   1.000
_cell.length_b   1.000
_cell.length_c   1.000
_cell.angle_alpha   90.00
_cell.angle_beta   90.00
_cell.angle_gamma   90.00
#
_symmetry.space_group_name_H-M   'P 1'
#
loop_
_entity.id
_entity.type
_entity.pdbx_description
1 polymer ?
#
loop_
_entity_poly.entity_id
_entity_poly.type
_entity_poly.pdbx_seq_one_letter_code
_entity_poly.pdbx_strand_id
1 'polypeptide(L)'
;MIDVKAKISSFFIFNSNFGPREGEESKRILFFHPSQVGTDARKIQVGLCEAVVKFMSTFSSEPCEALQTQTKRYIFYQPEKGFWMVLVVRIPYTTKALSAIGESQGDVVEPSVMYDLLLSAYKMFRMFKGPFKNIPQEDIYTICEQFFTAVSLL
;
A
#
# COMPACT_ATOMS: atom_id res chain seq x y z
N MET A 1 16.59 14.18 -9.25
CA MET A 1 15.54 13.90 -8.25
C MET A 1 14.59 12.90 -8.90
N ILE A 2 14.54 11.66 -8.43
CA ILE A 2 13.66 10.64 -9.00
C ILE A 2 12.22 11.05 -8.69
N ASP A 3 11.38 11.23 -9.72
CA ASP A 3 9.96 11.46 -9.54
C ASP A 3 9.28 10.15 -9.15
N VAL A 4 9.29 9.85 -7.86
CA VAL A 4 8.64 8.66 -7.28
C VAL A 4 7.15 8.65 -7.63
N LYS A 5 6.52 9.83 -7.70
CA LYS A 5 5.07 9.99 -7.93
C LYS A 5 4.67 9.48 -9.31
N ALA A 6 5.45 9.79 -10.35
CA ALA A 6 5.24 9.26 -11.70
C ALA A 6 5.27 7.72 -11.76
N LYS A 7 5.92 7.07 -10.79
CA LYS A 7 6.05 5.61 -10.71
C LYS A 7 5.01 4.95 -9.80
N ILE A 8 4.27 5.70 -8.98
CA ILE A 8 3.21 5.13 -8.13
C ILE A 8 2.13 4.52 -9.02
N SER A 9 1.92 3.21 -8.89
CA SER A 9 0.82 2.49 -9.53
C SER A 9 -0.44 2.56 -8.68
N SER A 10 -0.30 2.43 -7.37
CA SER A 10 -1.43 2.53 -6.43
C SER A 10 -0.92 2.70 -5.00
N PHE A 11 -1.69 3.42 -4.20
CA PHE A 11 -1.55 3.49 -2.75
C PHE A 11 -2.92 3.22 -2.13
N PHE A 12 -2.98 2.30 -1.17
CA PHE A 12 -4.25 1.96 -0.53
C PHE A 12 -4.07 1.55 0.92
N ILE A 13 -5.16 1.67 1.66
CA ILE A 13 -5.24 1.32 3.08
C ILE A 13 -6.37 0.31 3.24
N PHE A 14 -6.10 -0.79 3.93
CA PHE A 14 -7.12 -1.81 4.18
C PHE A 14 -7.06 -2.37 5.59
N ASN A 15 -8.19 -2.93 6.04
CA ASN A 15 -8.29 -3.70 7.27
C ASN A 15 -9.19 -4.93 7.04
N SER A 16 -8.60 -6.12 7.07
CA SER A 16 -9.29 -7.40 6.81
C SER A 16 -10.37 -7.74 7.84
N ASN A 17 -10.39 -7.09 9.00
CA ASN A 17 -11.42 -7.29 10.01
C ASN A 17 -12.73 -6.58 9.65
N PHE A 18 -12.71 -5.68 8.67
CA PHE A 18 -13.91 -4.98 8.19
C PHE A 18 -14.57 -5.82 7.09
N GLY A 19 -15.89 -5.78 6.98
CA GLY A 19 -16.60 -6.61 5.98
C GLY A 19 -16.29 -8.12 6.10
N PRO A 20 -16.59 -8.76 7.24
CA PRO A 20 -16.27 -10.18 7.46
C PRO A 20 -17.15 -11.14 6.64
N ARG A 21 -18.25 -10.64 6.07
CA ARG A 21 -19.21 -11.45 5.28
C ARG A 21 -18.84 -11.43 3.80
N GLU A 22 -19.20 -12.50 3.10
CA GLU A 22 -19.09 -12.57 1.64
C GLU A 22 -19.90 -11.44 0.98
N GLY A 23 -19.31 -10.78 -0.02
CA GLY A 23 -19.90 -9.61 -0.68
C GLY A 23 -19.64 -8.27 0.03
N GLU A 24 -18.96 -8.27 1.18
CA GLU A 24 -18.59 -7.05 1.91
C GLU A 24 -17.11 -6.66 1.74
N GLU A 25 -16.40 -7.23 0.77
CA GLU A 25 -14.94 -7.04 0.61
C GLU A 25 -14.57 -5.57 0.36
N SER A 26 -15.49 -4.79 -0.23
CA SER A 26 -15.31 -3.34 -0.40
C SER A 26 -15.15 -2.60 0.92
N LYS A 27 -15.78 -3.07 2.01
CA LYS A 27 -15.66 -2.46 3.35
C LYS A 27 -14.26 -2.65 3.96
N ARG A 28 -13.45 -3.57 3.44
CA ARG A 28 -12.05 -3.71 3.88
C ARG A 28 -11.19 -2.55 3.42
N ILE A 29 -11.59 -1.87 2.36
CA ILE A 29 -10.80 -0.84 1.70
C ILE A 29 -11.15 0.51 2.31
N LEU A 30 -10.24 1.05 3.12
CA LEU A 30 -10.42 2.34 3.80
C LEU A 30 -10.06 3.52 2.92
N PHE A 31 -9.12 3.31 1.98
CA PHE A 31 -8.66 4.30 1.02
C PHE A 31 -8.05 3.61 -0.19
N PHE A 32 -8.20 4.20 -1.39
CA PHE A 32 -7.54 3.70 -2.59
C PHE A 32 -7.26 4.83 -3.59
N HIS A 33 -6.00 4.99 -3.95
CA HIS A 33 -5.52 5.87 -5.00
C HIS A 33 -4.81 5.06 -6.11
N PRO A 34 -5.04 5.34 -7.40
CA PRO A 34 -5.94 6.37 -7.92
C PRO A 34 -7.43 6.02 -7.79
N SER A 35 -8.28 7.03 -7.56
CA SER A 35 -9.72 6.88 -7.33
C SER A 35 -10.53 6.53 -8.58
N GLN A 36 -9.89 6.46 -9.74
CA GLN A 36 -10.49 6.07 -11.03
C GLN A 36 -10.48 4.55 -11.22
N VAL A 37 -9.71 3.80 -10.42
CA VAL A 37 -9.68 2.33 -10.49
C VAL A 37 -11.05 1.78 -10.11
N GLY A 38 -11.61 0.89 -10.93
CA GLY A 38 -12.92 0.29 -10.66
C GLY A 38 -12.94 -0.58 -9.39
N THR A 39 -14.09 -0.65 -8.72
CA THR A 39 -14.26 -1.34 -7.44
C THR A 39 -13.79 -2.79 -7.47
N ASP A 40 -14.06 -3.54 -8.55
CA ASP A 40 -13.64 -4.93 -8.67
C ASP A 40 -12.12 -5.08 -8.75
N ALA A 41 -11.45 -4.21 -9.50
CA ALA A 41 -9.99 -4.20 -9.57
C ALA A 41 -9.34 -3.87 -8.23
N ARG A 42 -9.94 -2.94 -7.45
CA ARG A 42 -9.48 -2.64 -6.08
C ARG A 42 -9.62 -3.85 -5.17
N LYS A 43 -10.79 -4.53 -5.19
CA LYS A 43 -11.03 -5.75 -4.39
C LYS A 43 -10.03 -6.84 -4.73
N ILE A 44 -9.77 -7.08 -6.02
CA ILE A 44 -8.77 -8.07 -6.46
C ILE A 44 -7.38 -7.73 -5.92
N GLN A 45 -6.97 -6.46 -6.02
CA GLN A 45 -5.64 -6.04 -5.59
C GLN A 45 -5.47 -6.11 -4.07
N VAL A 46 -6.48 -5.70 -3.30
CA VAL A 46 -6.49 -5.83 -1.84
C VAL A 46 -6.50 -7.30 -1.44
N GLY A 47 -7.35 -8.13 -2.03
CA GLY A 47 -7.41 -9.56 -1.76
C GLY A 47 -6.09 -10.28 -2.02
N LEU A 48 -5.35 -9.91 -3.07
CA LEU A 48 -3.99 -10.42 -3.30
C LEU A 48 -3.05 -10.07 -2.15
N CYS A 49 -3.09 -8.82 -1.68
CA CYS A 49 -2.23 -8.35 -0.58
C CYS A 49 -2.59 -9.01 0.75
N GLU A 50 -3.89 -9.20 1.02
CA GLU A 50 -4.37 -9.97 2.17
C GLU A 50 -3.83 -11.41 2.15
N ALA A 51 -3.90 -12.07 1.00
CA ALA A 51 -3.40 -13.42 0.82
C ALA A 51 -1.87 -13.49 1.05
N VAL A 52 -1.11 -12.53 0.52
CA VAL A 52 0.35 -12.44 0.73
C VAL A 52 0.68 -12.28 2.21
N VAL A 53 0.07 -11.31 2.89
CA VAL A 53 0.29 -11.07 4.32
C VAL A 53 -0.01 -12.32 5.14
N LYS A 54 -1.16 -12.96 4.90
CA LYS A 54 -1.58 -14.17 5.60
C LYS A 54 -0.67 -15.38 5.31
N PHE A 55 -0.22 -15.52 4.07
CA PHE A 55 0.71 -16.58 3.69
C PHE A 55 2.04 -16.40 4.41
N MET A 56 2.61 -15.20 4.37
CA MET A 56 3.90 -14.91 5.00
C MET A 56 3.87 -15.07 6.53
N SER A 57 2.74 -14.77 7.19
CA SER A 57 2.58 -14.99 8.63
C SER A 57 2.63 -16.48 9.04
N THR A 58 2.55 -17.41 8.09
CA THR A 58 2.73 -18.85 8.35
C THR A 58 4.21 -19.21 8.53
N PHE A 59 5.12 -18.40 7.98
CA PHE A 59 6.57 -18.67 7.97
C PHE A 59 7.37 -17.75 8.89
N SER A 60 6.81 -16.59 9.24
CA SER A 60 7.47 -15.57 10.05
C SER A 60 6.47 -14.87 10.97
N SER A 61 6.92 -14.50 12.17
CA SER A 61 6.17 -13.59 13.05
C SER A 61 6.29 -12.13 12.60
N GLU A 62 7.35 -11.79 11.87
CA GLU A 62 7.55 -10.46 11.32
C GLU A 62 6.68 -10.25 10.06
N PRO A 63 6.00 -9.11 9.94
CA PRO A 63 5.18 -8.81 8.77
C PRO A 63 6.04 -8.72 7.50
N CYS A 64 5.47 -9.15 6.37
CA CYS A 64 6.12 -8.98 5.07
C CYS A 64 6.36 -7.49 4.82
N GLU A 65 7.59 -7.09 4.50
CA GLU A 65 7.94 -5.68 4.24
C GLU A 65 7.81 -5.31 2.76
N ALA A 66 8.20 -6.22 1.86
CA ALA A 66 8.19 -5.98 0.43
C ALA A 66 7.91 -7.25 -0.40
N LEU A 67 7.23 -7.06 -1.52
CA LEU A 67 7.05 -8.05 -2.57
C LEU A 67 7.44 -7.43 -3.91
N GLN A 68 8.23 -8.14 -4.70
CA GLN A 68 8.62 -7.69 -6.03
C GLN A 68 8.12 -8.67 -7.10
N THR A 69 7.50 -8.11 -8.14
CA THR A 69 7.17 -8.81 -9.38
C THR A 69 8.13 -8.36 -10.49
N GLN A 70 7.90 -8.82 -11.73
CA GLN A 70 8.73 -8.40 -12.87
C GLN A 70 8.56 -6.91 -13.22
N THR A 71 7.43 -6.29 -12.86
CA THR A 71 7.07 -4.91 -13.26
C THR A 71 6.61 -4.03 -12.12
N LYS A 72 6.40 -4.58 -10.93
CA LYS A 72 5.92 -3.83 -9.75
C LYS A 72 6.70 -4.21 -8.51
N ARG A 73 6.80 -3.26 -7.59
CA ARG A 73 7.21 -3.48 -6.21
C ARG A 73 6.12 -3.01 -5.28
N TYR A 74 5.79 -3.85 -4.30
CA TYR A 74 4.82 -3.63 -3.25
C TYR A 74 5.60 -3.44 -1.96
N ILE A 75 5.28 -2.41 -1.20
CA ILE A 75 5.76 -2.19 0.15
C ILE A 75 4.56 -2.26 1.07
N PHE A 76 4.65 -3.09 2.11
CA PHE A 76 3.61 -3.29 3.09
C PHE A 76 4.05 -2.68 4.41
N TYR A 77 3.16 -1.89 5.01
CA TYR A 77 3.40 -1.26 6.29
C TYR A 77 2.17 -1.44 7.17
N GLN A 78 2.37 -1.97 8.37
CA GLN A 78 1.32 -2.14 9.37
C GLN A 78 1.50 -1.13 10.52
N PRO A 79 0.98 0.10 10.40
CA PRO A 79 1.11 1.10 11.46
C PRO A 79 0.41 0.71 12.77
N GLU A 80 -0.71 -0.03 12.65
CA GLU A 80 -1.51 -0.50 13.77
C GLU A 80 -2.01 -1.92 13.46
N LYS A 81 -2.20 -2.75 14.49
CA LYS A 81 -2.68 -4.12 14.32
C LYS A 81 -3.96 -4.16 13.48
N GLY A 82 -3.90 -4.87 12.35
CA GLY A 82 -5.00 -5.03 11.40
C GLY A 82 -5.11 -3.94 10.33
N PHE A 83 -4.49 -2.77 10.52
CA PHE A 83 -4.48 -1.69 9.54
C PHE A 83 -3.23 -1.77 8.68
N TRP A 84 -3.41 -1.96 7.39
CA TRP A 84 -2.33 -2.09 6.43
C TRP A 84 -2.34 -0.92 5.45
N MET A 85 -1.18 -0.34 5.22
CA MET A 85 -0.89 0.61 4.17
C MET A 85 0.00 -0.07 3.14
N VAL A 86 -0.38 -0.01 1.86
CA VAL A 86 0.38 -0.63 0.78
C VAL A 86 0.68 0.38 -0.31
N LEU A 87 1.97 0.55 -0.59
CA LEU A 87 2.45 1.35 -1.71
C LEU A 87 2.92 0.42 -2.83
N VAL A 88 2.43 0.65 -4.04
CA VAL A 88 2.82 -0.11 -5.22
C VAL A 88 3.43 0.83 -6.24
N VAL A 89 4.68 0.58 -6.60
CA VAL A 89 5.40 1.33 -7.63
C VAL A 89 5.67 0.45 -8.84
N ARG A 90 5.64 1.05 -10.03
CA ARG A 90 6.17 0.43 -11.24
C ARG A 90 7.69 0.42 -11.20
N ILE A 91 8.27 -0.72 -11.56
CA ILE A 91 9.71 -0.87 -11.72
C ILE A 91 10.04 -1.27 -13.16
N PRO A 92 11.22 -0.92 -13.69
CA PRO A 92 11.66 -1.36 -14.99
C PRO A 92 11.65 -2.90 -15.09
N TYR A 93 11.25 -3.41 -16.25
CA TYR A 93 11.24 -4.85 -16.50
C TYR A 93 12.66 -5.42 -16.39
N THR A 94 12.89 -6.24 -15.38
CA THR A 94 14.21 -6.87 -15.18
C THR A 94 14.19 -8.27 -15.79
N THR A 95 14.83 -8.44 -16.95
CA THR A 95 15.23 -9.79 -17.41
C THR A 95 16.55 -10.19 -16.76
N LYS A 96 16.78 -11.50 -16.60
CA LYS A 96 18.07 -12.03 -16.12
C LYS A 96 19.26 -11.61 -17.01
N ALA A 97 19.01 -11.24 -18.27
CA ALA A 97 20.03 -10.76 -19.19
C ALA A 97 20.41 -9.29 -18.94
N LEU A 98 19.44 -8.44 -18.58
CA LEU A 98 19.68 -7.00 -18.30
C LEU A 98 20.42 -6.78 -16.97
N SER A 99 20.27 -7.68 -16.00
CA SER A 99 20.99 -7.60 -14.72
C SER A 99 22.51 -7.80 -14.87
N ALA A 100 22.96 -8.43 -15.96
CA ALA A 100 24.38 -8.67 -16.26
C ALA A 100 25.08 -7.48 -16.93
N ILE A 101 24.33 -6.52 -17.49
CA ILE A 101 24.87 -5.42 -18.31
C ILE A 101 25.02 -4.12 -17.49
N GLY A 102 24.62 -4.11 -16.22
CA GLY A 102 24.84 -2.97 -15.30
C GLY A 102 23.98 -1.72 -15.58
N GLU A 103 23.22 -1.71 -16.68
CA GLU A 103 22.37 -0.58 -17.05
C GLU A 103 20.97 -0.73 -16.43
N SER A 104 20.77 -0.06 -15.28
CA SER A 104 19.53 0.61 -14.82
C SER A 104 19.49 0.72 -13.28
N GLN A 105 20.59 1.16 -12.65
CA GLN A 105 20.55 1.49 -11.20
C GLN A 105 19.94 2.86 -10.92
N GLY A 106 19.91 3.78 -11.90
CA GLY A 106 19.50 5.17 -11.68
C GLY A 106 17.99 5.40 -11.51
N ASP A 107 17.15 4.38 -11.79
CA ASP A 107 15.71 4.57 -11.95
C ASP A 107 14.86 3.69 -11.02
N VAL A 108 15.50 2.97 -10.10
CA VAL A 108 14.81 2.10 -9.13
C VAL A 108 14.76 2.81 -7.78
N VAL A 109 13.55 3.12 -7.30
CA VAL A 109 13.36 3.66 -5.95
C VAL A 109 13.71 2.57 -4.94
N GLU A 110 14.52 2.90 -3.94
CA GLU A 110 14.91 1.97 -2.89
C GLU A 110 13.71 1.61 -1.99
N PRO A 111 13.54 0.33 -1.58
CA PRO A 111 12.44 -0.08 -0.70
C PRO A 111 12.33 0.73 0.60
N SER A 112 13.47 1.10 1.19
CA SER A 112 13.56 1.91 2.41
C SER A 112 12.88 3.28 2.22
N VAL A 113 13.15 3.98 1.12
CA VAL A 113 12.55 5.28 0.80
C VAL A 113 11.02 5.17 0.64
N MET A 114 10.55 4.11 0.00
CA MET A 114 9.11 3.85 -0.14
C MET A 114 8.44 3.54 1.20
N TYR A 115 9.13 2.80 2.07
CA TYR A 115 8.67 2.52 3.42
C TYR A 115 8.60 3.80 4.26
N ASP A 116 9.64 4.64 4.20
CA ASP A 116 9.70 5.92 4.89
C ASP A 116 8.58 6.87 4.45
N LEU A 117 8.15 6.80 3.19
CA LEU A 117 7.00 7.54 2.70
C LEU A 117 5.70 7.11 3.41
N LEU A 118 5.46 5.79 3.51
CA LEU A 118 4.29 5.25 4.23
C LEU A 118 4.34 5.60 5.73
N LEU A 119 5.51 5.46 6.34
CA LEU A 119 5.75 5.81 7.73
C LEU A 119 5.48 7.31 7.99
N SER A 120 5.98 8.18 7.12
CA SER A 120 5.79 9.63 7.23
C SER A 120 4.33 10.03 7.02
N ALA A 121 3.65 9.42 6.03
CA ALA A 121 2.22 9.65 5.79
C ALA A 121 1.37 9.27 7.00
N TYR A 122 1.64 8.13 7.64
CA TYR A 122 0.94 7.73 8.85
C TYR A 122 1.29 8.58 10.07
N LYS A 123 2.56 8.96 10.26
CA LYS A 123 2.97 9.88 11.34
C LYS A 123 2.19 11.19 11.24
N MET A 124 2.05 11.74 10.03
CA MET A 124 1.28 12.94 9.77
C MET A 124 -0.22 12.72 10.03
N PHE A 125 -0.79 11.61 9.54
CA PHE A 125 -2.18 11.25 9.83
C PHE A 125 -2.44 11.19 11.33
N ARG A 126 -1.60 10.47 12.07
CA ARG A 126 -1.72 10.29 13.51
C ARG A 126 -1.61 11.61 14.28
N MET A 127 -0.78 12.54 13.81
CA MET A 127 -0.64 13.87 14.42
C MET A 127 -1.93 14.69 14.31
N PHE A 128 -2.65 14.61 13.19
CA PHE A 128 -3.84 15.45 12.95
C PHE A 128 -5.18 14.76 13.25
N LYS A 129 -5.25 13.43 13.11
CA LYS A 129 -6.50 12.65 13.21
C LYS A 129 -6.46 11.62 14.34
N GLY A 130 -5.31 11.39 14.96
CA GLY A 130 -5.11 10.33 15.94
C GLY A 130 -4.95 8.93 15.32
N PRO A 131 -4.83 7.88 16.16
CA PRO A 131 -4.73 6.49 15.69
C PRO A 131 -5.99 6.03 14.95
N PHE A 132 -5.85 5.20 13.91
CA PHE A 132 -6.96 4.59 13.18
C PHE A 132 -7.94 3.88 14.12
N LYS A 133 -7.43 3.11 15.10
CA LYS A 133 -8.27 2.37 16.05
C LYS A 133 -9.17 3.27 16.93
N ASN A 134 -8.86 4.56 17.03
CA ASN A 134 -9.64 5.51 17.82
C ASN A 134 -10.74 6.20 16.99
N ILE A 135 -10.76 6.00 15.66
CA ILE A 135 -11.73 6.62 14.76
C ILE A 135 -12.93 5.68 14.63
N PRO A 136 -14.18 6.19 14.79
CA PRO A 136 -15.37 5.40 14.54
C PRO A 136 -15.38 4.79 13.13
N GLN A 137 -15.88 3.57 13.01
CA GLN A 137 -15.88 2.86 11.73
C GLN A 137 -16.71 3.57 10.65
N GLU A 138 -17.75 4.31 11.01
CA GLU A 138 -18.52 5.14 10.06
C GLU A 138 -17.74 6.34 9.53
N ASP A 139 -16.82 6.90 10.32
CA ASP A 139 -16.08 8.12 9.98
C ASP A 139 -14.75 7.81 9.27
N ILE A 140 -14.15 6.65 9.55
CA ILE A 140 -12.78 6.33 9.11
C ILE A 140 -12.60 6.37 7.60
N TYR A 141 -13.61 5.95 6.82
CA TYR A 141 -13.55 5.99 5.35
C TYR A 141 -13.45 7.43 4.85
N THR A 142 -14.31 8.31 5.34
CA THR A 142 -14.34 9.73 4.94
C THR A 142 -13.08 10.45 5.39
N ILE A 143 -12.61 10.19 6.62
CA ILE A 143 -11.38 10.80 7.15
C ILE A 143 -10.15 10.36 6.35
N CYS A 144 -10.05 9.07 6.03
CA CYS A 144 -8.97 8.55 5.19
C CYS A 144 -9.01 9.16 3.78
N GLU A 145 -10.19 9.20 3.14
CA GLU A 145 -10.35 9.78 1.80
C GLU A 145 -9.91 11.26 1.79
N GLN A 146 -10.39 12.07 2.74
CA GLN A 146 -10.04 13.49 2.82
C GLN A 146 -8.55 13.71 3.09
N PHE A 147 -7.97 12.98 4.03
CA PHE A 147 -6.58 13.17 4.42
C PHE A 147 -5.61 12.66 3.35
N PHE A 148 -5.77 11.41 2.92
CA PHE A 148 -4.82 10.78 2.02
C PHE A 148 -4.97 11.22 0.57
N THR A 149 -6.13 11.73 0.14
CA THR A 149 -6.24 12.40 -1.17
C THR A 149 -5.40 13.67 -1.21
N ALA A 150 -5.47 14.51 -0.17
CA ALA A 150 -4.66 15.72 -0.08
C ALA A 150 -3.15 15.41 -0.08
N VAL A 151 -2.75 14.35 0.65
CA VAL A 151 -1.35 13.90 0.70
C VAL A 151 -0.90 13.24 -0.61
N SER A 152 -1.77 12.51 -1.29
CA SER A 152 -1.46 11.87 -2.59
C SER A 152 -1.33 12.88 -3.74
N LEU A 153 -1.87 14.10 -3.56
CA LEU A 153 -1.76 15.21 -4.51
C LEU A 153 -0.49 16.05 -4.32
N LEU A 154 0.19 15.96 -3.17
CA LEU A 154 1.53 16.54 -2.95
C LEU A 154 2.61 15.70 -3.64
#